data_AF-A0A7C3QHH3-F1
#
_entry.id   AF-A0A7C3QHH3-F1
#
_cell.length_a   1.000
_cell.length_b   1.000
_cell.length_c   1.000
_cell.angle_alpha   90.00
_cell.angle_beta   90.00
_cell.angle_gamma   90.00
#
_symmetry.space_group_name_H-M   'P 1'
#
loop_
_entity.id
_entity.type
_entity.pdbx_description
1 polymer ?
#
loop_
_entity_poly.entity_id
_entity_poly.type
_entity_poly.pdbx_seq_one_letter_code
_entity_poly.pdbx_strand_id
1 'polypeptide(L)'
;MRTPRRVDHAIRYSSAVRPGEGGLPVLIQVEGNRAFGPESLLAYEVGSRFQHGDRFSLDLAAFYNLYGDLTGLKQGTPSMSGTAEQPYLVVPLRFSNMYRARTIGLEAATECRVAERVRLIAGGSLFNLRVFDRPAGSG
;
A
#
# COMPACT_ATOMS: atom_id res chain seq x y z
N MET A 1 4.71 2.05 12.02
CA MET A 1 5.50 0.83 11.74
C MET A 1 4.53 -0.28 11.41
N ARG A 2 4.63 -0.89 10.22
CA ARG A 2 3.81 -2.07 9.90
C ARG A 2 4.68 -3.31 10.09
N THR A 3 4.25 -4.18 11.00
CA THR A 3 4.96 -5.44 11.25
C THR A 3 4.71 -6.39 10.08
N PRO A 4 5.76 -7.03 9.53
CA PRO A 4 5.62 -8.06 8.50
C PRO A 4 4.62 -9.14 8.94
N ARG A 5 3.79 -9.62 8.02
CA ARG A 5 2.85 -10.70 8.29
C ARG A 5 3.55 -12.04 8.04
N ARG A 6 3.13 -13.10 8.74
CA ARG A 6 3.70 -14.47 8.55
C ARG A 6 3.64 -14.98 7.11
N VAL A 7 2.71 -14.45 6.32
CA VAL A 7 2.55 -14.66 4.86
C VAL A 7 3.81 -14.28 4.08
N ASP A 8 4.63 -13.37 4.60
CA ASP A 8 5.74 -12.76 3.86
C ASP A 8 7.03 -13.62 3.89
N HIS A 9 7.12 -14.60 4.80
CA HIS A 9 8.34 -15.38 5.04
C HIS A 9 8.33 -16.81 4.47
N ALA A 10 7.16 -17.40 4.21
CA ALA A 10 7.08 -18.82 3.85
C ALA A 10 5.82 -19.21 3.07
N ILE A 11 5.37 -18.37 2.14
CA ILE A 11 4.31 -18.76 1.20
C ILE A 11 4.92 -19.26 -0.10
N ARG A 12 4.46 -20.43 -0.53
CA ARG A 12 4.47 -20.85 -1.93
C ARG A 12 3.00 -20.92 -2.37
N TYR A 13 2.54 -19.88 -3.06
CA TYR A 13 1.16 -19.81 -3.55
C TYR A 13 1.16 -19.82 -5.08
N SER A 14 0.55 -20.85 -5.65
CA SER A 14 0.37 -21.03 -7.10
C SER A 14 -0.93 -20.33 -7.50
N SER A 15 -0.84 -19.12 -8.05
CA SER A 15 -2.03 -18.27 -8.19
C SER A 15 -2.80 -18.45 -9.49
N ALA A 16 -2.20 -19.02 -10.54
CA ALA A 16 -2.90 -19.36 -11.79
C ALA A 16 -2.00 -20.16 -12.75
N VAL A 17 -2.61 -21.07 -13.50
CA VAL A 17 -2.08 -21.56 -14.79
C VAL A 17 -2.77 -20.76 -15.88
N ARG A 18 -2.00 -19.98 -16.66
CA ARG A 18 -2.52 -19.25 -17.83
C ARG A 18 -1.95 -19.85 -19.12
N PRO A 19 -2.72 -19.91 -20.22
CA PRO A 19 -2.14 -20.20 -21.52
C PRO A 19 -1.18 -19.07 -21.90
N GLY A 20 0.09 -19.38 -22.04
CA GLY A 20 1.12 -18.48 -22.57
C GLY A 20 1.15 -18.49 -24.10
N GLU A 21 2.06 -17.70 -24.68
CA GLU A 21 2.30 -17.72 -26.12
C GLU A 21 2.63 -19.15 -26.59
N GLY A 22 2.02 -19.58 -27.71
CA GLY A 22 2.21 -20.92 -28.26
C GLY A 22 1.53 -22.07 -27.47
N GLY A 23 0.67 -21.77 -26.50
CA GLY A 23 -0.04 -22.79 -25.71
C GLY A 23 0.77 -23.36 -24.54
N LEU A 24 1.95 -22.82 -24.26
CA LEU A 24 2.78 -23.22 -23.13
C LEU A 24 2.10 -22.79 -21.82
N PRO A 25 1.79 -23.71 -20.88
CA PRO A 25 1.24 -23.36 -19.58
C PRO A 25 2.22 -22.51 -18.77
N VAL A 26 1.74 -21.41 -18.19
CA VAL A 26 2.53 -20.53 -17.32
C VAL A 26 2.03 -20.64 -15.89
N LEU A 27 2.91 -21.04 -14.97
CA LEU A 27 2.68 -21.08 -13.53
C LEU A 27 3.26 -19.84 -12.87
N ILE A 28 2.41 -18.98 -12.32
CA ILE A 28 2.83 -17.87 -11.47
C ILE A 28 2.98 -18.40 -10.04
N GLN A 29 4.21 -18.33 -9.52
CA GLN A 29 4.55 -18.84 -8.18
C GLN A 29 4.94 -17.67 -7.28
N VAL A 30 4.13 -17.38 -6.27
CA VAL A 30 4.49 -16.38 -5.24
C VAL A 30 5.34 -17.06 -4.18
N GLU A 31 6.54 -16.54 -3.94
CA GLU A 31 7.51 -17.02 -2.97
C GLU A 31 7.72 -16.01 -1.84
N GLY A 32 7.76 -16.48 -0.60
CA GLY A 32 8.18 -15.68 0.55
C GLY A 32 9.63 -15.22 0.41
N ASN A 33 9.95 -14.05 0.97
CA ASN A 33 11.29 -13.48 0.93
C ASN A 33 11.78 -13.18 2.36
N ARG A 34 12.83 -13.88 2.80
CA ARG A 34 13.42 -13.65 4.13
C ARG A 34 14.13 -12.30 4.27
N ALA A 35 14.48 -11.66 3.14
CA ALA A 35 15.04 -10.31 3.12
C ALA A 35 13.97 -9.20 3.10
N PHE A 36 12.68 -9.57 3.17
CA PHE A 36 11.59 -8.61 3.28
C PHE A 36 11.63 -7.90 4.63
N GLY A 37 11.82 -6.58 4.60
CA GLY A 37 11.89 -5.73 5.78
C GLY A 37 10.57 -5.03 6.12
N PRO A 38 10.45 -4.47 7.33
CA PRO A 38 9.26 -3.73 7.75
C PRO A 38 9.07 -2.43 6.94
N GLU A 39 7.82 -2.07 6.68
CA GLU A 39 7.46 -0.77 6.08
C GLU A 39 7.65 0.34 7.13
N SER A 40 8.26 1.45 6.72
CA SER A 40 8.50 2.63 7.57
C SER A 40 7.56 3.78 7.20
N LEU A 41 7.17 4.57 8.21
CA LEU A 41 6.33 5.76 8.04
C LEU A 41 6.86 6.86 8.96
N LEU A 42 7.15 8.02 8.38
CA LEU A 42 7.35 9.27 9.09
C LEU A 42 6.20 10.21 8.77
N ALA A 43 5.43 10.59 9.79
CA ALA A 43 4.24 11.42 9.66
C ALA A 43 4.45 12.76 10.38
N TYR A 44 4.11 13.85 9.69
CA TYR A 44 4.01 15.18 10.27
C TYR A 44 2.57 15.62 10.18
N GLU A 45 2.00 16.03 11.30
CA GLU A 45 0.60 16.45 11.38
C GLU A 45 0.52 17.75 12.17
N VAL A 46 -0.37 18.63 11.74
CA VAL A 46 -0.70 19.86 12.46
C VAL A 46 -2.19 20.10 12.33
N GLY A 47 -2.83 20.47 13.43
CA GLY A 47 -4.26 20.72 13.45
C GLY A 47 -4.63 21.85 14.40
N SER A 48 -5.76 22.47 14.10
CA SER A 48 -6.38 23.47 14.97
C SER A 48 -7.87 23.25 15.01
N ARG A 49 -8.44 23.50 16.19
CA ARG A 49 -9.89 23.48 16.44
C ARG A 49 -10.33 24.87 16.81
N PHE A 50 -11.33 25.38 16.10
CA PHE A 50 -12.02 26.63 16.40
C PHE A 50 -13.41 26.31 16.94
N GLN A 51 -13.76 26.92 18.06
CA GLN A 51 -15.10 26.82 18.64
C GLN A 51 -15.63 28.23 18.90
N HIS A 52 -16.87 28.47 18.47
CA HIS A 52 -17.57 29.73 18.72
C HIS A 52 -18.85 29.45 19.51
N GLY A 53 -18.74 29.56 20.83
CA GLY A 53 -19.77 29.13 21.78
C GLY A 53 -20.17 27.66 21.59
N ASP A 54 -21.37 27.30 22.06
CA ASP A 54 -21.87 25.91 22.00
C ASP A 54 -22.58 25.56 20.69
N ARG A 55 -22.51 26.47 19.72
CA ARG A 55 -23.29 26.39 18.47
C ARG A 55 -22.44 26.06 17.25
N PHE A 56 -21.14 26.28 17.28
CA PHE A 56 -20.29 26.05 16.11
C PHE A 56 -18.90 25.55 16.50
N SER A 57 -18.45 24.51 15.79
CA SER A 57 -17.07 24.06 15.81
C SER A 57 -16.54 23.79 14.40
N LEU A 58 -15.25 24.00 14.23
CA LEU A 58 -14.50 23.70 13.02
C LEU A 58 -13.15 23.11 13.40
N ASP A 59 -12.88 21.93 12.89
CA ASP A 59 -11.62 21.22 12.94
C ASP A 59 -10.94 21.30 11.59
N LEU A 60 -9.67 21.69 11.59
CA LEU A 60 -8.81 21.69 10.41
C LEU A 60 -7.52 20.94 10.75
N ALA A 61 -7.14 19.97 9.93
CA ALA A 61 -5.91 19.21 10.07
C ALA A 61 -5.18 19.14 8.73
N ALA A 62 -3.87 19.37 8.74
CA ALA A 62 -2.99 19.13 7.61
C ALA A 62 -2.02 18.01 7.96
N PHE A 63 -1.74 17.14 7.00
CA PHE A 63 -0.87 15.99 7.22
C PHE A 63 0.11 15.79 6.06
N TYR A 64 1.27 15.25 6.41
CA TYR A 64 2.37 14.97 5.51
C TYR A 64 3.04 13.65 5.89
N ASN A 65 2.88 12.64 5.03
CA ASN A 65 3.35 11.28 5.29
C ASN A 65 4.45 10.89 4.30
N LEU A 66 5.54 10.35 4.82
CA LEU A 66 6.64 9.75 4.07
C LEU A 66 6.68 8.26 4.37
N TYR A 67 6.35 7.44 3.38
CA TYR A 67 6.39 6.00 3.43
C TYR A 67 7.67 5.47 2.81
N GLY A 68 8.38 4.64 3.55
CA GLY A 68 9.56 3.92 3.10
C GLY A 68 9.32 2.42 3.02
N ASP A 69 10.09 1.76 2.15
CA ASP A 69 10.16 0.31 2.06
C ASP A 69 8.80 -0.36 1.79
N LEU A 70 7.96 0.27 0.99
CA LEU A 70 6.65 -0.26 0.66
C LEU A 70 6.75 -1.56 -0.16
N THR A 71 5.84 -2.47 0.16
CA THR A 71 5.79 -3.82 -0.42
C THR A 71 5.44 -3.78 -1.92
N GLY A 72 6.22 -4.51 -2.71
CA GLY A 72 5.96 -4.81 -4.11
C GLY A 72 6.28 -6.27 -4.43
N LEU A 73 5.84 -6.73 -5.61
CA LEU A 73 6.20 -8.04 -6.15
C LEU A 73 7.30 -7.86 -7.19
N LYS A 74 8.47 -8.44 -6.92
CA LYS A 74 9.58 -8.51 -7.87
C LYS A 74 9.54 -9.84 -8.60
N GLN A 75 9.53 -9.80 -9.93
CA GLN A 75 9.70 -10.99 -10.74
C GLN A 75 11.13 -11.52 -10.63
N GLY A 76 11.27 -12.79 -10.27
CA GLY A 76 12.55 -13.52 -10.31
C GLY A 76 12.80 -14.14 -11.69
N THR A 77 13.89 -14.87 -11.83
CA THR A 77 14.26 -15.53 -13.08
C THR A 77 13.22 -16.60 -13.46
N PRO A 78 12.54 -16.50 -14.61
CA PRO A 78 11.66 -17.55 -15.09
C PRO A 78 12.45 -18.84 -15.40
N SER A 79 11.85 -19.99 -15.16
CA SER A 79 12.47 -21.29 -15.41
C SER A 79 11.48 -22.30 -15.97
N MET A 80 11.93 -23.14 -16.90
CA MET A 80 11.14 -24.27 -17.40
C MET A 80 11.09 -25.39 -16.36
N SER A 81 9.91 -25.99 -16.20
CA SER A 81 9.67 -27.14 -15.33
C SER A 81 8.66 -28.09 -16.00
N GLY A 82 8.47 -29.28 -15.43
CA GLY A 82 7.57 -30.31 -15.96
C GLY A 82 8.30 -31.45 -16.65
N THR A 83 7.57 -32.24 -17.43
CA THR A 83 8.10 -33.38 -18.19
C THR A 83 8.36 -32.99 -19.64
N ALA A 84 9.09 -33.82 -20.40
CA ALA A 84 9.34 -33.57 -21.82
C ALA A 84 8.05 -33.47 -22.65
N GLU A 85 6.98 -34.17 -22.23
CA GLU A 85 5.68 -34.19 -22.92
C GLU A 85 4.76 -33.03 -22.48
N GLN A 86 4.94 -32.49 -21.27
CA GLN A 86 4.12 -31.42 -20.70
C GLN A 86 5.00 -30.40 -19.97
N PRO A 87 5.78 -29.60 -20.72
CA PRO A 87 6.57 -28.53 -20.15
C PRO A 87 5.66 -27.37 -19.73
N TYR A 88 6.06 -26.66 -18.67
CA TYR A 88 5.42 -25.40 -18.26
C TYR A 88 6.47 -24.40 -17.77
N LEU A 89 6.18 -23.11 -17.95
CA LEU A 89 7.03 -22.01 -17.51
C LEU A 89 6.68 -21.61 -16.09
N VAL A 90 7.65 -21.60 -15.18
CA VAL A 90 7.47 -21.06 -13.83
C VAL A 90 7.97 -19.62 -13.80
N VAL A 91 7.11 -18.70 -13.38
CA VAL A 91 7.44 -17.29 -13.18
C VAL A 91 7.35 -16.99 -11.67
N PRO A 92 8.49 -16.93 -10.96
CA PRO A 92 8.49 -16.65 -9.54
C PRO A 92 8.26 -15.15 -9.27
N LEU A 93 7.36 -14.82 -8.35
CA LEU A 93 7.14 -13.48 -7.81
C LEU A 93 7.53 -13.47 -6.34
N ARG A 94 8.40 -12.56 -5.93
CA ARG A 94 8.87 -12.45 -4.54
C ARG A 94 8.46 -11.12 -3.95
N PHE A 95 8.01 -11.12 -2.68
CA PHE A 95 7.82 -9.87 -1.94
C PHE A 95 9.16 -9.14 -1.78
N SER A 96 9.17 -7.85 -2.06
CA SER A 96 10.35 -6.99 -1.94
C SER A 96 9.93 -5.58 -1.57
N ASN A 97 10.78 -4.87 -0.82
CA ASN A 97 10.57 -3.45 -0.53
C ASN A 97 10.96 -2.63 -1.77
N MET A 98 9.99 -2.34 -2.64
CA MET A 98 10.24 -1.76 -3.97
C MET A 98 9.85 -0.30 -4.09
N TYR A 99 8.98 0.21 -3.21
CA TYR A 99 8.42 1.53 -3.41
C TYR A 99 8.65 2.46 -2.22
N ARG A 100 8.58 3.75 -2.49
CA ARG A 100 8.41 4.81 -1.49
C ARG A 100 7.15 5.57 -1.86
N ALA A 101 6.45 6.11 -0.88
CA ALA A 101 5.30 6.97 -1.16
C ALA A 101 5.32 8.22 -0.31
N ARG A 102 4.65 9.25 -0.81
CA ARG A 102 4.41 10.50 -0.11
C ARG A 102 2.95 10.84 -0.21
N THR A 103 2.34 11.19 0.92
CA THR A 103 0.99 11.75 0.96
C THR A 103 1.04 13.14 1.56
N ILE A 104 0.32 14.08 0.95
CA ILE A 104 0.06 15.39 1.52
C ILE A 104 -1.43 15.66 1.44
N GLY A 105 -2.03 16.17 2.50
CA GLY A 105 -3.46 16.42 2.51
C GLY A 105 -3.93 17.36 3.61
N LEU A 106 -5.21 17.68 3.51
CA LEU A 106 -5.94 18.50 4.45
C LEU A 106 -7.30 17.86 4.71
N GLU A 107 -7.72 17.91 5.97
CA GLU A 107 -9.03 17.46 6.43
C GLU A 107 -9.72 18.59 7.17
N ALA A 108 -11.03 18.68 6.97
CA ALA A 108 -11.88 19.63 7.65
C ALA A 108 -13.13 18.92 8.16
N ALA A 109 -13.52 19.22 9.39
CA ALA A 109 -14.80 18.80 9.94
C ALA A 109 -15.46 19.97 10.66
N THR A 110 -16.76 20.11 10.50
CA THR A 110 -17.51 21.18 11.12
C THR A 110 -18.80 20.66 11.70
N GLU A 111 -19.19 21.26 12.80
CA GLU A 111 -20.48 21.05 13.42
C GLU A 111 -21.14 22.39 13.69
N CYS A 112 -22.42 22.50 13.34
CA CYS A 112 -23.21 23.70 13.56
C CYS A 112 -24.60 23.37 14.08
N ARG A 113 -24.99 23.97 15.20
CA ARG A 113 -26.35 23.90 15.74
C ARG A 113 -27.17 25.08 15.18
N VAL A 114 -27.93 24.83 14.12
CA VAL A 114 -28.72 25.85 13.40
C VAL A 114 -30.00 26.22 14.16
N ALA A 115 -30.55 25.29 14.93
CA ALA A 115 -31.67 25.51 15.86
C ALA A 115 -31.49 24.62 17.10
N GLU A 116 -32.25 24.86 18.18
CA GLU A 116 -32.09 24.11 19.45
C GLU A 116 -32.10 22.58 19.28
N ARG A 117 -32.87 22.10 18.29
CA ARG A 117 -33.03 20.68 17.97
C ARG A 117 -32.34 20.22 16.67
N VAL A 118 -31.68 21.13 15.95
CA VAL A 118 -31.07 20.82 14.64
C VAL A 118 -29.58 21.04 14.70
N ARG A 119 -28.84 19.96 14.45
CA ARG A 119 -27.37 19.95 14.35
C ARG A 119 -26.99 19.47 12.95
N LEU A 120 -26.17 20.26 12.28
CA LEU A 120 -25.54 19.92 11.01
C LEU A 120 -24.10 19.53 11.28
N ILE A 121 -23.67 18.42 10.68
CA ILE A 121 -22.30 17.95 10.71
C ILE A 121 -21.87 17.77 9.26
N ALA A 122 -20.73 18.31 8.92
CA ALA A 122 -20.13 18.13 7.61
C ALA A 122 -18.62 17.92 7.78
N GLY A 123 -18.03 17.17 6.86
CA GLY A 123 -16.60 16.97 6.86
C GLY A 123 -16.12 16.43 5.52
N GLY A 124 -14.83 16.57 5.28
CA GLY A 124 -14.20 16.09 4.07
C GLY A 124 -12.68 16.15 4.16
N SER A 125 -12.06 15.34 3.30
CA SER A 125 -10.61 15.26 3.19
C SER A 125 -10.21 15.39 1.73
N LEU A 126 -9.09 16.07 1.47
CA LEU A 126 -8.45 16.11 0.17
C LEU A 126 -6.97 15.78 0.34
N PHE A 127 -6.47 14.89 -0.49
CA PHE A 127 -5.05 14.53 -0.45
C PHE A 127 -4.52 14.11 -1.82
N ASN A 128 -3.20 14.19 -1.95
CA ASN A 128 -2.47 13.66 -3.08
C ASN A 128 -1.49 12.59 -2.58
N LEU A 129 -1.58 11.40 -3.17
CA LEU A 129 -0.64 10.31 -2.97
C LEU A 129 0.25 10.21 -4.21
N ARG A 130 1.57 10.14 -4.00
CA ARG A 130 2.54 9.82 -5.05
C ARG A 130 3.38 8.64 -4.62
N VAL A 131 3.56 7.70 -5.54
CA VAL A 131 4.38 6.50 -5.35
C VAL A 131 5.59 6.61 -6.28
N PHE A 132 6.74 6.20 -5.77
CA PHE A 132 8.02 6.23 -6.46
C PHE A 132 8.67 4.84 -6.37
N ASP A 133 9.31 4.43 -7.45
CA ASP A 133 10.21 3.28 -7.39
C ASP A 133 11.40 3.59 -6.48
N ARG A 134 11.79 2.61 -5.69
CA ARG A 134 13.05 2.65 -4.95
C ARG A 134 14.17 2.33 -5.96
N PRO A 135 15.18 3.20 -6.12
CA PRO A 135 16.30 2.92 -7.01
C PRO A 135 17.00 1.63 -6.55
N ALA A 136 17.35 0.77 -7.52
CA ALA A 136 18.11 -0.44 -7.26
C ALA A 136 19.55 -0.03 -6.88
N GLY A 137 19.87 -0.03 -5.59
CA GLY A 137 21.24 0.15 -5.10
C GLY A 137 21.38 1.20 -4.00
N SER A 138 21.59 0.72 -2.78
CA SER A 138 22.43 1.30 -1.71
C SER A 138 22.24 0.41 -0.49
N GLY A 139 22.89 -0.75 -0.56
CA GLY A 139 23.14 -1.69 0.53
C GLY A 139 24.54 -2.22 0.31
#